data_AF-A0A9P5ZCA0-F1
#
_entry.id   AF-A0A9P5ZCA0-F1
#
_cell.length_a   1.000
_cell.length_b   1.000
_cell.length_c   1.000
_cell.angle_alpha   90.00
_cell.angle_beta   90.00
_cell.angle_gamma   90.00
#
_symmetry.space_group_name_H-M   'P 1'
#
loop_
_entity.id
_entity.type
_entity.pdbx_description
1 polymer ?
#
loop_
_entity_poly.entity_id
_entity_poly.type
_entity_poly.pdbx_seq_one_letter_code
_entity_poly.pdbx_strand_id
1 'polypeptide(L)'
;MSTAQKPVASEDILGQKYDRCLADLLVKAGVGFGVGVVASVILFRRRTWPIALSTGFGAGAAWADCDRSFNPARIPGTRIISESELQTPSK
;
A
#
# COMPACT_ATOMS: atom_id res chain seq x y z
N MET A 1 8.34 30.06 12.56
CA MET A 1 9.00 29.31 13.66
C MET A 1 9.71 28.12 13.03
N SER A 2 11.03 28.17 12.94
CA SER A 2 11.82 27.05 12.39
C SER A 2 11.78 25.88 13.35
N THR A 3 11.06 24.82 13.00
CA THR A 3 11.22 23.53 13.66
C THR A 3 12.59 22.98 13.24
N ALA A 4 13.55 23.00 14.15
CA ALA A 4 14.81 22.28 13.97
C ALA A 4 14.46 20.81 13.73
N GLN A 5 14.64 20.35 12.50
CA GLN A 5 14.33 18.99 12.08
C GLN A 5 15.37 18.09 12.76
N LYS A 6 14.99 17.50 13.90
CA LYS A 6 15.77 16.46 14.55
C LYS A 6 16.04 15.39 13.48
N PRO A 7 17.29 14.91 13.29
CA PRO A 7 17.56 13.89 12.29
C PRO A 7 16.59 12.74 12.53
N VAL A 8 15.74 12.46 11.54
CA VAL A 8 14.73 11.41 11.61
C VAL A 8 15.48 10.11 11.88
N ALA A 9 15.14 9.44 12.98
CA ALA A 9 15.79 8.18 13.29
C ALA A 9 15.42 7.16 12.20
N SER A 10 16.37 6.30 11.85
CA SER A 10 16.17 5.29 10.81
C SER A 10 14.99 4.35 11.14
N GLU A 11 14.73 4.15 12.42
CA GLU A 11 13.60 3.35 12.95
C GLU A 11 12.24 4.00 12.66
N ASP A 12 12.14 5.32 12.78
CA ASP A 12 10.90 6.07 12.51
C ASP A 12 10.53 5.99 11.02
N ILE A 13 11.52 6.10 10.13
CA ILE A 13 11.33 5.95 8.68
C ILE A 13 10.88 4.52 8.34
N LEU A 14 11.46 3.53 8.99
CA LEU A 14 11.12 2.12 8.75
C LEU A 14 9.70 1.80 9.26
N GLY A 15 9.35 2.29 10.44
CA GLY A 15 8.02 2.16 11.03
C GLY A 15 6.94 2.76 10.13
N GLN A 16 7.16 3.99 9.64
CA GLN A 16 6.19 4.67 8.77
C GLN A 16 5.93 3.91 7.46
N LYS A 17 6.96 3.30 6.85
CA LYS A 17 6.79 2.47 5.65
C LYS A 17 6.05 1.17 5.95
N TYR A 18 6.31 0.57 7.10
CA TYR A 18 5.65 -0.66 7.53
C TYR A 18 4.16 -0.42 7.81
N ASP A 19 3.82 0.66 8.51
CA ASP A 19 2.42 1.05 8.75
C ASP A 19 1.67 1.31 7.44
N ARG A 20 2.31 2.01 6.49
CA ARG A 20 1.72 2.23 5.16
C ARG A 20 1.47 0.91 4.43
N CYS A 21 2.43 -0.01 4.48
CA CYS A 21 2.32 -1.32 3.87
C CYS A 21 1.19 -2.16 4.48
N LEU A 22 1.09 -2.19 5.81
CA LEU A 22 0.02 -2.89 6.50
C LEU A 22 -1.36 -2.30 6.19
N ALA A 23 -1.46 -0.97 6.16
CA ALA A 23 -2.71 -0.30 5.81
C ALA A 23 -3.15 -0.67 4.38
N ASP A 24 -2.24 -0.62 3.41
CA ASP A 24 -2.55 -0.93 2.01
C ASP A 24 -2.92 -2.42 1.83
N LEU A 25 -2.22 -3.31 2.56
CA LEU A 25 -2.54 -4.74 2.60
C LEU A 25 -3.94 -4.98 3.13
N LEU A 26 -4.29 -4.39 4.27
CA LEU A 26 -5.64 -4.53 4.86
C LEU A 26 -6.72 -4.01 3.93
N VAL A 27 -6.49 -2.85 3.29
CA VAL A 27 -7.45 -2.27 2.35
C VAL A 27 -7.59 -3.13 1.09
N LYS A 28 -6.51 -3.46 0.39
CA LYS A 28 -6.57 -4.25 -0.86
C LYS A 28 -7.03 -5.68 -0.62
N ALA A 29 -6.57 -6.33 0.44
CA ALA A 29 -7.04 -7.67 0.79
C ALA A 29 -8.51 -7.64 1.23
N GLY A 30 -8.94 -6.62 1.98
CA GLY A 30 -10.33 -6.44 2.39
C GLY A 30 -11.27 -6.20 1.20
N VAL A 31 -10.86 -5.35 0.25
CA VAL A 31 -11.59 -5.14 -1.01
C VAL A 31 -11.63 -6.43 -1.84
N GLY A 32 -10.49 -7.11 -1.98
CA GLY A 32 -10.40 -8.41 -2.66
C GLY A 32 -11.34 -9.44 -2.03
N PHE A 33 -11.34 -9.55 -0.71
CA PHE A 33 -12.23 -10.44 0.04
C PHE A 33 -13.71 -10.10 -0.18
N GLY A 34 -14.08 -8.82 -0.07
CA GLY A 34 -15.45 -8.36 -0.30
C GLY A 34 -15.95 -8.71 -1.70
N VAL A 35 -15.15 -8.40 -2.73
CA VAL A 35 -15.44 -8.76 -4.12
C VAL A 35 -15.53 -10.28 -4.28
N GLY A 36 -14.62 -11.02 -3.65
CA GLY A 36 -14.60 -12.48 -3.63
C GLY A 36 -15.86 -13.11 -3.06
N VAL A 37 -16.37 -12.56 -1.94
CA VAL A 37 -17.60 -13.03 -1.30
C VAL A 37 -18.80 -12.78 -2.22
N VAL A 38 -18.93 -11.57 -2.77
CA VAL A 38 -20.01 -11.23 -3.70
C VAL A 38 -19.97 -12.13 -4.94
N ALA A 39 -18.79 -12.31 -5.53
CA ALA A 39 -18.59 -13.20 -6.68
C ALA A 39 -18.91 -14.66 -6.33
N SER A 40 -18.47 -15.14 -5.16
CA SER A 40 -18.73 -16.50 -4.67
C SER A 40 -20.22 -16.80 -4.56
N VAL A 41 -20.98 -15.87 -4.00
CA VAL A 41 -22.43 -16.04 -3.77
C VAL A 41 -23.22 -15.97 -5.07
N ILE A 42 -22.90 -15.02 -5.96
CA ILE A 42 -23.70 -14.76 -7.18
C ILE A 42 -23.31 -15.69 -8.33
N LEU A 43 -22.02 -15.86 -8.61
CA LEU A 43 -21.54 -16.51 -9.84
C LEU A 43 -21.07 -17.96 -9.60
N PHE A 44 -20.48 -18.24 -8.42
CA PHE A 44 -19.79 -19.50 -8.18
C PHE A 44 -20.50 -20.43 -7.18
N ARG A 45 -21.80 -20.23 -6.94
CA ARG A 45 -22.65 -21.14 -6.15
C ARG A 45 -22.06 -21.50 -4.77
N ARG A 46 -21.46 -20.51 -4.07
CA ARG A 46 -20.78 -20.64 -2.76
C ARG A 46 -19.44 -21.38 -2.76
N ARG A 47 -18.75 -21.52 -3.90
CA ARG A 47 -17.37 -22.02 -3.89
C ARG A 47 -16.43 -21.00 -3.21
N THR A 48 -15.54 -21.48 -2.35
CA THR A 48 -14.62 -20.63 -1.55
C THR A 48 -13.36 -20.20 -2.31
N TRP A 49 -12.99 -20.92 -3.37
CA TRP A 49 -11.88 -20.60 -4.27
C TRP A 49 -11.85 -19.13 -4.78
N PRO A 50 -12.95 -18.52 -5.27
CA PRO A 50 -12.95 -17.12 -5.70
C PRO A 50 -12.60 -16.13 -4.58
N ILE A 51 -12.96 -16.44 -3.33
CA ILE A 51 -12.61 -15.62 -2.16
C ILE A 51 -11.10 -15.68 -1.93
N ALA A 52 -10.53 -16.90 -1.92
CA ALA A 52 -9.10 -17.09 -1.75
C ALA A 52 -8.29 -16.43 -2.90
N LEU A 53 -8.72 -16.59 -4.16
CA LEU A 53 -8.04 -15.96 -5.30
C LEU A 53 -8.11 -14.44 -5.27
N SER A 54 -9.29 -13.87 -5.05
CA SER A 54 -9.46 -12.40 -5.03
C SER A 54 -8.73 -11.75 -3.87
N THR A 55 -8.78 -12.37 -2.68
CA THR A 55 -8.03 -11.90 -1.51
C THR A 55 -6.52 -12.03 -1.72
N GLY A 56 -6.07 -13.17 -2.28
CA GLY A 56 -4.66 -13.39 -2.63
C GLY A 56 -4.13 -12.40 -3.67
N PHE A 57 -4.94 -12.07 -4.67
CA PHE A 57 -4.60 -11.02 -5.65
C PHE A 57 -4.47 -9.65 -4.99
N GLY A 58 -5.43 -9.27 -4.13
CA GLY A 58 -5.38 -8.01 -3.39
C GLY A 58 -4.14 -7.90 -2.49
N ALA A 59 -3.84 -8.98 -1.74
CA ALA A 59 -2.65 -9.06 -0.90
C ALA A 59 -1.34 -9.01 -1.72
N GLY A 60 -1.29 -9.71 -2.86
CA GLY A 60 -0.12 -9.70 -3.76
C GLY A 60 0.13 -8.33 -4.39
N ALA A 61 -0.93 -7.61 -4.78
CA ALA A 61 -0.83 -6.24 -5.28
C ALA A 61 -0.29 -5.28 -4.20
N ALA A 62 -0.81 -5.38 -2.97
CA ALA A 62 -0.29 -4.60 -1.85
C ALA A 62 1.18 -4.91 -1.56
N TRP A 63 1.59 -6.18 -1.63
CA TRP A 63 2.99 -6.57 -1.45
C TRP A 63 3.91 -5.90 -2.49
N ALA A 64 3.49 -5.86 -3.76
CA ALA A 64 4.26 -5.19 -4.80
C ALA A 64 4.40 -3.68 -4.54
N ASP A 65 3.36 -3.03 -4.01
CA ASP A 65 3.42 -1.62 -3.61
C ASP A 65 4.32 -1.40 -2.38
N CYS A 66 4.34 -2.34 -1.45
CA CYS A 66 5.30 -2.33 -0.34
C CYS A 66 6.75 -2.47 -0.84
N ASP A 67 7.07 -3.43 -1.72
CA ASP A 67 8.45 -3.60 -2.24
C ASP A 67 8.94 -2.32 -2.94
N ARG A 68 8.08 -1.63 -3.68
CA ARG A 68 8.40 -0.33 -4.30
C ARG A 68 8.68 0.77 -3.27
N SER A 69 7.97 0.75 -2.15
CA SER A 69 8.18 1.71 -1.05
C SER A 69 9.51 1.48 -0.34
N PHE A 70 9.95 0.23 -0.21
CA PHE A 70 11.25 -0.12 0.38
C PHE A 70 12.42 0.04 -0.59
N ASN A 71 12.22 -0.27 -1.88
CA ASN A 71 13.25 -0.20 -2.90
C ASN A 71 12.81 0.61 -4.14
N PRO A 72 12.71 1.95 -4.01
CA PRO A 72 12.21 2.81 -5.08
C PRO A 72 13.11 2.85 -6.32
N ALA A 73 14.38 2.42 -6.20
CA ALA A 73 15.31 2.32 -7.34
C ALA A 73 14.96 1.17 -8.31
N ARG A 74 14.07 0.25 -7.94
CA ARG A 74 13.60 -0.83 -8.84
C ARG A 74 12.60 -0.38 -9.89
N ILE A 75 12.21 0.90 -9.88
CA ILE A 75 11.21 1.45 -10.80
C ILE A 75 11.95 2.23 -11.91
N PRO A 76 12.06 1.70 -13.13
CA PRO A 76 12.69 2.44 -14.22
C PRO A 76 11.86 3.67 -14.59
N GLY A 77 12.50 4.85 -14.60
CA GLY A 77 11.93 6.08 -15.17
C GLY A 77 11.15 7.00 -14.24
N THR A 78 11.06 6.74 -12.93
CA THR A 78 10.36 7.62 -11.98
C THR A 78 11.31 8.56 -11.22
N ARG A 79 10.96 9.85 -11.10
CA ARG A 79 11.61 10.79 -10.17
C ARG A 79 10.80 10.87 -8.88
N ILE A 80 11.48 10.66 -7.75
CA ILE A 80 10.87 10.78 -6.42
C ILE A 80 10.79 12.26 -6.10
N ILE A 81 9.60 12.84 -6.18
CA ILE A 81 9.34 14.20 -5.69
C ILE A 81 9.06 14.06 -4.20
N SER A 82 9.95 14.58 -3.36
CA SER A 82 9.75 14.56 -1.92
C SER A 82 8.51 15.40 -1.56
N GLU A 83 7.68 14.90 -0.64
CA GLU A 83 6.44 15.54 -0.17
C GLU A 83 6.66 16.99 0.31
N SER A 84 7.90 17.33 0.67
CA SER A 84 8.36 18.69 0.98
C SER A 84 8.30 19.68 -0.20
N GLU A 85 8.34 19.25 -1.47
CA GLU A 85 8.18 20.12 -2.64
C GLU A 85 6.70 20.37 -3.00
N LEU A 86 5.80 19.42 -2.71
CA LEU A 86 4.35 19.58 -2.95
C LEU A 86 3.68 20.47 -1.91
N GLN A 87 4.28 20.63 -0.74
CA GLN A 87 3.83 21.56 0.30
C GLN A 87 4.47 22.94 0.13
N THR A 88 4.53 23.45 -1.10
CA THR A 88 4.62 24.90 -1.28
C THR A 88 3.22 25.42 -0.92
N PRO A 89 3.04 26.21 0.16
CA PRO A 89 1.77 26.84 0.42
C PRO A 89 1.46 27.66 -0.83
N SER A 90 0.45 27.22 -1.61
CA SER A 90 -0.18 28.04 -2.62
C SER A 90 -0.49 29.36 -1.94
N LYS A 91 0.20 30.42 -2.39
CA LYS A 91 -0.11 31.78 -1.97
C LYS A 91 -1.57 32.11 -2.30
#